data_AF-A0A7C4WSF3-F1
#
_entry.id   AF-A0A7C4WSF3-F1
#
_cell.length_a   1.000
_cell.length_b   1.000
_cell.length_c   1.000
_cell.angle_alpha   90.00
_cell.angle_beta   90.00
_cell.angle_gamma   90.00
#
_symmetry.space_group_name_H-M   'P 1'
#
loop_
_entity.id
_entity.type
_entity.pdbx_description
1 polymer ?
#
loop_
_entity_poly.entity_id
_entity_poly.type
_entity_poly.pdbx_seq_one_letter_code
_entity_poly.pdbx_strand_id
1 'polypeptide(L)'
;MKARRLFAGFCRSKAGIWVLLATAACQGLWACNLVSRAPERGVVVEPEQKVPMDEAALEAAVFHHGRMLLEEGKWKEAREIFERLLQSPEPCALCSRAYFYLGLVELLEMKSPAELEKHRDYMRAYSLKYPGGPCQRNAERIVEILDAQIERFRRESEKARQLARRLEAQEKEIETLKFQIQELEKIHEETESMPKALELKEDR
;
A
#
# COMPACT_ATOMS: atom_id res chain seq x y z
N MET A 1 -17.05 5.03 -13.91
CA MET A 1 -15.88 5.91 -13.70
C MET A 1 -15.40 6.07 -12.24
N LYS A 2 -16.17 5.67 -11.20
CA LYS A 2 -15.83 5.85 -9.76
C LYS A 2 -14.57 5.10 -9.26
N ALA A 3 -14.28 3.90 -9.79
CA ALA A 3 -13.11 3.11 -9.36
C ALA A 3 -11.75 3.67 -9.83
N ARG A 4 -11.71 4.38 -10.98
CA ARG A 4 -10.45 4.85 -11.58
C ARG A 4 -9.76 5.96 -10.79
N ARG A 5 -10.50 6.81 -10.05
CA ARG A 5 -9.90 7.88 -9.24
C ARG A 5 -9.29 7.38 -7.93
N LEU A 6 -9.92 6.39 -7.29
CA LEU A 6 -9.36 5.72 -6.11
C LEU A 6 -8.10 4.91 -6.49
N PHE A 7 -8.11 4.26 -7.65
CA PHE A 7 -6.93 3.54 -8.18
C PHE A 7 -5.78 4.49 -8.54
N ALA A 8 -6.07 5.66 -9.14
CA ALA A 8 -5.05 6.66 -9.44
C ALA A 8 -4.41 7.25 -8.17
N GLY A 9 -5.20 7.46 -7.11
CA GLY A 9 -4.70 7.83 -5.78
C GLY A 9 -3.85 6.72 -5.14
N PHE A 10 -4.25 5.46 -5.29
CA PHE A 10 -3.50 4.29 -4.83
C PHE A 10 -2.18 4.09 -5.59
N CYS A 11 -2.13 4.30 -6.91
CA CYS A 11 -0.90 4.27 -7.69
C CYS A 11 0.08 5.39 -7.29
N ARG A 12 -0.42 6.61 -7.00
CA ARG A 12 0.41 7.68 -6.39
C ARG A 12 0.84 7.37 -4.96
N SER A 13 0.01 6.66 -4.20
CA SER A 13 0.33 6.21 -2.83
C SER A 13 1.38 5.10 -2.82
N LYS A 14 1.36 4.16 -3.78
CA LYS A 14 2.47 3.22 -3.99
C LYS A 14 3.76 3.97 -4.30
N ALA A 15 3.75 4.97 -5.19
CA ALA A 15 4.94 5.81 -5.40
C ALA A 15 5.39 6.55 -4.13
N GLY A 16 4.46 7.01 -3.28
CA GLY A 16 4.77 7.64 -1.99
C GLY A 16 5.34 6.67 -0.95
N ILE A 17 4.80 5.45 -0.85
CA ILE A 17 5.33 4.37 -0.02
C ILE A 17 6.68 3.92 -0.55
N TRP A 18 6.88 3.86 -1.87
CA TRP A 18 8.18 3.57 -2.49
C TRP A 18 9.19 4.69 -2.23
N VAL A 19 8.81 5.97 -2.28
CA VAL A 19 9.71 7.08 -1.95
C VAL A 19 10.02 7.11 -0.45
N LEU A 20 9.06 6.79 0.43
CA LEU A 20 9.23 6.73 1.88
C LEU A 20 10.01 5.48 2.34
N LEU A 21 9.76 4.33 1.72
CA LEU A 21 10.55 3.11 1.90
C LEU A 21 11.92 3.27 1.29
N ALA A 22 12.08 3.92 0.13
CA ALA A 22 13.39 4.21 -0.45
C ALA A 22 14.18 5.23 0.39
N THR A 23 13.54 6.19 1.04
CA THR A 23 14.22 7.11 1.98
C THR A 23 14.52 6.46 3.32
N ALA A 24 13.62 5.65 3.88
CA ALA A 24 13.90 4.82 5.06
C ALA A 24 14.97 3.75 4.76
N ALA A 25 14.97 3.21 3.54
CA ALA A 25 15.97 2.29 3.03
C ALA A 25 17.32 2.99 2.85
N CYS A 26 17.38 4.14 2.20
CA CYS A 26 18.62 4.89 2.00
C CYS A 26 19.24 5.40 3.31
N GLN A 27 18.43 5.71 4.34
CA GLN A 27 18.95 6.16 5.64
C GLN A 27 19.28 5.00 6.61
N GLY A 28 18.69 3.81 6.43
CA GLY A 28 18.87 2.65 7.31
C GLY A 28 19.70 1.47 6.75
N LEU A 29 19.76 1.27 5.43
CA LEU A 29 20.50 0.15 4.82
C LEU A 29 22.02 0.35 4.83
N TRP A 30 22.51 1.59 4.86
CA TRP A 30 23.95 1.86 5.00
C TRP A 30 24.46 1.72 6.45
N ALA A 31 23.56 1.76 7.44
CA ALA A 31 23.93 1.65 8.85
C ALA A 31 24.04 0.19 9.34
N CYS A 32 23.56 -0.78 8.57
CA CYS A 32 23.81 -2.20 8.84
C CYS A 32 25.15 -2.67 8.22
N ASN A 33 26.18 -1.84 8.29
CA ASN A 33 27.54 -2.25 7.93
C ASN A 33 28.02 -3.29 8.93
N LEU A 34 28.24 -4.50 8.44
CA LEU A 34 29.07 -5.51 9.09
C LEU A 34 30.44 -4.87 9.38
N VAL A 35 30.81 -4.77 10.65
CA VAL A 35 32.22 -4.75 11.05
C VAL A 35 32.74 -6.17 10.83
N SER A 36 33.08 -6.48 9.57
CA SER A 36 33.95 -7.62 9.27
C SER A 36 35.36 -7.20 9.62
N ARG A 37 35.78 -7.50 10.86
CA ARG A 37 37.18 -7.39 11.27
C ARG A 37 37.97 -8.43 10.46
N ALA A 38 38.73 -7.97 9.48
CA ALA A 38 39.68 -8.81 8.75
C ALA A 38 40.77 -9.32 9.73
N PRO A 39 41.08 -10.63 9.77
CA PRO A 39 42.33 -11.07 10.37
C PRO A 39 43.48 -10.84 9.37
N GLU A 40 44.53 -10.18 9.84
CA GLU A 40 45.73 -9.97 9.06
C GLU A 40 46.51 -11.28 8.82
N ARG A 41 46.90 -11.48 7.56
CA ARG A 41 48.09 -12.16 7.01
C ARG A 41 48.68 -13.36 7.75
N GLY A 42 48.64 -14.50 7.05
CA GLY A 42 49.63 -15.59 7.15
C GLY A 42 49.36 -16.65 6.09
N VAL A 43 50.10 -16.62 4.97
CA VAL A 43 50.01 -17.62 3.90
C VAL A 43 50.82 -18.86 4.32
N VAL A 44 50.16 -20.02 4.35
CA VAL A 44 50.75 -21.33 4.06
C VAL A 44 49.71 -22.12 3.27
N VAL A 45 50.05 -22.54 2.05
CA VAL A 45 49.19 -23.35 1.18
C VAL A 45 49.60 -24.81 1.35
N GLU A 46 48.69 -25.62 1.89
CA GLU A 46 48.74 -27.09 2.00
C GLU A 46 47.31 -27.62 1.69
N PRO A 47 47.16 -28.87 1.21
CA PRO A 47 46.19 -29.21 0.16
C PRO A 47 44.75 -29.40 0.63
N GLU A 48 43.83 -29.20 -0.33
CA GLU A 48 42.37 -29.32 -0.31
C GLU A 48 41.77 -30.21 0.78
N GLN A 49 41.57 -29.63 1.97
CA GLN A 49 40.58 -30.11 2.91
C GLN A 49 39.23 -29.53 2.50
N LYS A 50 38.25 -30.41 2.27
CA LYS A 50 36.85 -30.06 2.05
C LYS A 50 36.31 -29.46 3.36
N VAL A 51 36.56 -28.17 3.57
CA VAL A 51 36.10 -27.44 4.75
C VAL A 51 34.58 -27.50 4.73
N PRO A 52 33.93 -28.06 5.78
CA PRO A 52 32.48 -27.98 5.87
C PRO A 52 32.13 -26.51 5.89
N MET A 53 31.40 -26.05 4.87
CA MET A 53 30.93 -24.68 4.81
C MET A 53 30.10 -24.43 6.08
N ASP A 54 30.54 -23.45 6.88
CA ASP A 54 29.90 -23.05 8.12
C ASP A 54 28.41 -22.79 7.84
N GLU A 55 27.52 -23.47 8.58
CA GLU A 55 26.07 -23.38 8.40
C GLU A 55 25.59 -21.93 8.49
N ALA A 56 26.23 -21.13 9.35
CA ALA A 56 25.98 -19.69 9.46
C ALA A 56 26.36 -18.91 8.18
N ALA A 57 27.42 -19.32 7.47
CA ALA A 57 27.82 -18.70 6.21
C ALA A 57 26.82 -19.03 5.10
N LEU A 58 26.27 -20.24 5.09
CA LEU A 58 25.21 -20.64 4.17
C LEU A 58 23.94 -19.83 4.41
N GLU A 59 23.50 -19.71 5.65
CA GLU A 59 22.31 -18.91 6.01
C GLU A 59 22.47 -17.43 5.61
N ALA A 60 23.66 -16.86 5.82
CA ALA A 60 23.97 -15.52 5.37
C ALA A 60 23.88 -15.38 3.85
N ALA A 61 24.45 -16.33 3.10
CA ALA A 61 24.37 -16.35 1.64
C ALA A 61 22.91 -16.45 1.16
N VAL A 62 22.10 -17.31 1.77
CA VAL A 62 20.66 -17.46 1.48
C VAL A 62 19.92 -16.15 1.75
N PHE A 63 20.15 -15.51 2.89
CA PHE A 63 19.54 -14.23 3.22
C PHE A 63 19.92 -13.13 2.22
N HIS A 64 21.20 -13.04 1.85
CA HIS A 64 21.68 -12.09 0.85
C HIS A 64 21.04 -12.33 -0.52
N HIS A 65 20.87 -13.59 -0.92
CA HIS A 65 20.15 -13.92 -2.15
C HIS A 65 18.70 -13.43 -2.13
N GLY A 66 17.98 -13.65 -1.01
CA GLY A 66 16.62 -13.12 -0.84
C GLY A 66 16.53 -11.60 -0.96
N ARG A 67 17.52 -10.88 -0.43
CA ARG A 67 17.62 -9.42 -0.61
C ARG A 67 17.83 -9.01 -2.06
N MET A 68 18.67 -9.71 -2.81
CA MET A 68 18.90 -9.41 -4.22
C MET A 68 17.63 -9.63 -5.05
N LEU A 69 16.88 -10.70 -4.78
CA LEU A 69 15.59 -10.92 -5.43
C LEU A 69 14.58 -9.81 -5.10
N LEU A 70 14.56 -9.32 -3.85
CA LEU A 70 13.71 -8.19 -3.48
C LEU A 70 14.05 -6.92 -4.28
N GLU A 71 15.34 -6.61 -4.42
CA GLU A 71 15.84 -5.48 -5.19
C GLU A 71 15.56 -5.62 -6.69
N GLU A 72 15.59 -6.83 -7.24
CA GLU A 72 15.19 -7.15 -8.62
C GLU A 72 13.68 -7.13 -8.86
N GLY A 73 12.86 -6.91 -7.83
CA GLY A 73 11.39 -6.94 -7.93
C GLY A 73 10.79 -8.34 -7.97
N LYS A 74 11.60 -9.37 -7.72
CA LYS A 74 11.24 -10.79 -7.68
C LYS A 74 10.65 -11.18 -6.32
N TRP A 75 9.52 -10.57 -5.98
CA TRP A 75 8.94 -10.61 -4.62
C TRP A 75 8.54 -12.01 -4.17
N LYS A 76 7.97 -12.81 -5.07
CA LYS A 76 7.56 -14.19 -4.76
C LYS A 76 8.76 -15.07 -4.40
N GLU A 77 9.84 -15.01 -5.17
CA GLU A 77 11.03 -15.80 -4.88
C GLU A 77 11.77 -15.28 -3.63
N ALA A 78 11.78 -13.96 -3.40
CA ALA A 78 12.31 -13.38 -2.16
C ALA A 78 11.53 -13.86 -0.92
N ARG A 79 10.19 -13.93 -1.00
CA ARG A 79 9.31 -14.47 0.05
C ARG A 79 9.70 -15.90 0.41
N GLU A 80 9.79 -16.78 -0.59
CA GLU A 80 10.12 -18.20 -0.38
C GLU A 80 11.48 -18.38 0.33
N ILE A 81 12.44 -17.49 0.06
CA ILE A 81 13.73 -17.50 0.77
C ILE A 81 13.58 -17.08 2.23
N PHE A 82 12.90 -15.97 2.51
CA PHE A 82 12.74 -15.49 3.89
C PHE A 82 11.88 -16.43 4.73
N GLU A 83 10.83 -17.03 4.16
CA GLU A 83 10.01 -18.04 4.83
C GLU A 83 10.83 -19.29 5.18
N ARG A 84 11.71 -19.74 4.30
CA ARG A 84 12.62 -20.87 4.55
C ARG A 84 13.56 -20.61 5.72
N LEU A 85 14.13 -19.40 5.81
CA LEU A 85 14.97 -19.00 6.94
C LEU A 85 14.22 -18.97 8.28
N LEU A 86 12.90 -18.77 8.26
CA LEU A 86 12.05 -18.79 9.45
C LEU A 86 11.57 -20.20 9.82
N GLN A 87 11.62 -21.15 8.89
CA GLN A 87 11.26 -22.56 9.10
C GLN A 87 12.44 -23.42 9.56
N SER A 88 13.65 -22.85 9.65
CA SER A 88 14.82 -23.57 10.17
C SER A 88 14.54 -24.09 11.59
N PRO A 89 14.84 -25.36 11.89
CA PRO A 89 14.58 -25.96 13.20
C PRO A 89 15.34 -25.27 14.33
N GLU A 90 16.50 -24.68 14.04
CA GLU A 90 17.25 -23.83 14.97
C GLU A 90 17.04 -22.35 14.61
N PRO A 91 16.70 -21.47 15.58
CA PRO A 91 16.54 -20.05 15.32
C PRO A 91 17.85 -19.43 14.83
N CYS A 92 17.96 -19.19 13.52
CA CYS A 92 19.14 -18.55 12.96
C CYS A 92 19.28 -17.11 13.43
N ALA A 93 20.53 -16.62 13.49
CA ALA A 93 20.84 -15.22 13.83
C ALA A 93 20.13 -14.21 12.90
N LEU A 94 19.70 -14.67 11.72
CA LEU A 94 19.04 -13.88 10.69
C LEU A 94 17.52 -13.96 10.75
N CYS A 95 16.89 -14.76 11.63
CA CYS A 95 15.42 -14.87 11.71
C CYS A 95 14.75 -13.51 11.91
N SER A 96 15.32 -12.64 12.76
CA SER A 96 14.78 -11.29 12.98
C SER A 96 14.84 -10.43 11.71
N ARG A 97 15.89 -10.56 10.91
CA ARG A 97 15.99 -9.85 9.63
C ARG A 97 15.06 -10.47 8.60
N ALA A 98 15.03 -11.79 8.47
CA ALA A 98 14.13 -12.49 7.55
C ALA A 98 12.66 -12.14 7.81
N TYR A 99 12.23 -12.09 9.08
CA TYR A 99 10.88 -11.68 9.45
C TYR A 99 10.58 -10.22 9.04
N PHE A 100 11.51 -9.30 9.28
CA PHE A 100 11.36 -7.91 8.86
C PHE A 100 11.23 -7.78 7.33
N TYR A 101 12.10 -8.46 6.58
CA TYR A 101 12.08 -8.43 5.12
C TYR A 101 10.86 -9.13 4.50
N LEU A 102 10.34 -10.19 5.14
CA LEU A 102 9.07 -10.79 4.76
C LEU A 102 7.91 -9.77 4.89
N GLY A 103 7.93 -8.97 5.95
CA GLY A 103 7.04 -7.82 6.07
C GLY A 103 7.18 -6.85 4.89
N LEU A 104 8.40 -6.48 4.49
CA LEU A 104 8.59 -5.62 3.32
C LEU A 104 8.02 -6.24 2.03
N VAL A 105 8.20 -7.54 1.83
CA VAL A 105 7.60 -8.24 0.69
C VAL A 105 6.08 -8.16 0.73
N GLU A 106 5.45 -8.44 1.87
CA GLU A 106 4.00 -8.31 2.05
C GLU A 106 3.50 -6.90 1.75
N LEU A 107 4.22 -5.88 2.21
CA LEU A 107 3.90 -4.47 1.95
C LEU A 107 3.93 -4.15 0.45
N LEU A 108 4.94 -4.65 -0.27
CA LEU A 108 5.08 -4.42 -1.72
C LEU A 108 4.00 -5.14 -2.53
N GLU A 109 3.61 -6.33 -2.09
CA GLU A 109 2.59 -7.17 -2.74
C GLU A 109 1.14 -6.73 -2.47
N MET A 110 0.91 -5.80 -1.54
CA MET A 110 -0.44 -5.34 -1.21
C MET A 110 -1.22 -4.88 -2.45
N LYS A 111 -2.47 -5.37 -2.57
CA LYS A 111 -3.34 -5.10 -3.71
C LYS A 111 -4.34 -3.97 -3.44
N SER A 112 -4.58 -3.67 -2.17
CA SER A 112 -5.57 -2.69 -1.76
C SER A 112 -5.12 -1.88 -0.52
N PRO A 113 -5.63 -0.65 -0.35
CA PRO A 113 -5.44 0.11 0.89
C PRO A 113 -6.03 -0.57 2.13
N ALA A 114 -6.99 -1.47 1.96
CA ALA A 114 -7.62 -2.19 3.07
C ALA A 114 -6.62 -3.12 3.79
N GLU A 115 -5.55 -3.54 3.10
CA GLU A 115 -4.50 -4.39 3.66
C GLU A 115 -3.51 -3.63 4.55
N LEU A 116 -3.54 -2.28 4.54
CA LEU A 116 -2.62 -1.44 5.33
C LEU A 116 -2.74 -1.73 6.82
N GLU A 117 -3.95 -1.98 7.34
CA GLU A 117 -4.16 -2.27 8.75
C GLU A 117 -3.49 -3.59 9.15
N LYS A 118 -3.70 -4.64 8.34
CA LYS A 118 -3.08 -5.95 8.54
C LYS A 118 -1.55 -5.82 8.52
N HIS A 119 -1.01 -5.07 7.58
CA HIS A 119 0.44 -4.92 7.46
C HIS A 119 1.03 -4.08 8.60
N ARG A 120 0.32 -3.05 9.05
CA ARG A 120 0.66 -2.26 10.25
C ARG A 120 0.71 -3.14 11.49
N ASP A 121 -0.25 -4.04 11.64
CA ASP A 121 -0.29 -5.00 12.76
C ASP A 121 0.84 -6.03 12.69
N TYR A 122 1.19 -6.49 11.47
CA TYR A 122 2.36 -7.34 11.25
C TYR A 122 3.66 -6.68 11.72
N MET A 123 3.89 -5.42 11.34
CA MET A 123 5.09 -4.68 11.73
C MET A 123 5.12 -4.37 13.24
N ARG A 124 3.96 -4.11 13.87
CA ARG A 124 3.87 -4.02 15.33
C ARG A 124 4.23 -5.33 16.01
N ALA A 125 3.72 -6.45 15.51
CA ALA A 125 4.03 -7.77 16.02
C ALA A 125 5.53 -8.09 15.89
N TYR A 126 6.18 -7.67 14.80
CA TYR A 126 7.63 -7.76 14.65
C TYR A 126 8.38 -7.00 15.76
N SER A 127 8.04 -5.73 16.00
CA SER A 127 8.73 -4.92 17.02
C SER A 127 8.54 -5.48 18.43
N LEU A 128 7.38 -6.06 18.73
CA LEU A 128 7.12 -6.76 19.99
C LEU A 128 7.90 -8.07 20.11
N LYS A 129 8.04 -8.81 19.00
CA LYS A 129 8.75 -10.10 18.96
C LYS A 129 10.27 -9.96 19.06
N TYR A 130 10.82 -8.86 18.53
CA TYR A 130 12.26 -8.62 18.47
C TYR A 130 12.66 -7.26 19.08
N PRO A 131 12.47 -7.06 20.39
CA PRO A 131 12.90 -5.84 21.06
C PRO A 131 14.43 -5.71 21.02
N GLY A 132 14.92 -4.50 20.75
CA GLY A 132 16.34 -4.20 20.49
C GLY A 132 16.88 -4.78 19.18
N GLY A 133 16.03 -5.41 18.36
CA GLY A 133 16.43 -6.06 17.12
C GLY A 133 16.97 -5.10 16.07
N PRO A 134 17.76 -5.60 15.11
CA PRO A 134 18.47 -4.76 14.13
C PRO A 134 17.55 -3.92 13.25
N CYS A 135 16.27 -4.28 13.11
CA CYS A 135 15.30 -3.56 12.30
C CYS A 135 14.12 -3.00 13.11
N GLN A 136 14.16 -3.03 14.46
CA GLN A 136 13.04 -2.59 15.30
C GLN A 136 12.63 -1.13 14.98
N ARG A 137 13.59 -0.20 14.97
CA ARG A 137 13.32 1.22 14.66
C ARG A 137 12.72 1.41 13.27
N ASN A 138 13.15 0.61 12.30
CA ASN A 138 12.62 0.67 10.94
C ASN A 138 11.17 0.17 10.91
N ALA A 139 10.86 -0.90 11.64
CA ALA A 139 9.50 -1.41 11.75
C ALA A 139 8.57 -0.42 12.46
N GLU A 140 9.01 0.18 13.57
CA GLU A 140 8.27 1.25 14.26
C GLU A 140 8.00 2.44 13.32
N ARG A 141 9.01 2.85 12.55
CA ARG A 141 8.85 3.91 11.56
C ARG A 141 7.85 3.55 10.46
N ILE A 142 7.88 2.31 9.99
CA ILE A 142 6.89 1.81 9.02
C ILE A 142 5.49 1.85 9.63
N VAL A 143 5.32 1.43 10.88
CA VAL A 143 4.03 1.49 11.61
C VAL A 143 3.49 2.93 11.66
N GLU A 144 4.32 3.91 12.01
CA GLU A 144 3.92 5.33 12.03
C GLU A 144 3.45 5.83 10.66
N ILE A 145 4.18 5.46 9.60
CA ILE A 145 3.82 5.83 8.22
C ILE A 145 2.48 5.20 7.85
N LEU A 146 2.28 3.92 8.18
CA LEU A 146 1.04 3.21 7.88
C LEU A 146 -0.14 3.79 8.66
N ASP A 147 0.03 4.13 9.94
CA ASP A 147 -0.99 4.79 10.76
C ASP A 147 -1.44 6.10 10.10
N ALA A 148 -0.48 6.93 9.64
CA ALA A 148 -0.78 8.17 8.93
C ALA A 148 -1.51 7.93 7.59
N GLN A 149 -1.13 6.90 6.82
CA GLN A 149 -1.80 6.56 5.56
C GLN A 149 -3.23 6.03 5.79
N ILE A 150 -3.42 5.16 6.78
CA ILE A 150 -4.73 4.62 7.15
C ILE A 150 -5.68 5.76 7.50
N GLU A 151 -5.24 6.69 8.35
CA GLU A 151 -6.05 7.85 8.72
C GLU A 151 -6.36 8.76 7.53
N ARG A 152 -5.40 8.96 6.63
CA ARG A 152 -5.63 9.71 5.40
C ARG A 152 -6.69 9.03 4.53
N PHE A 153 -6.58 7.73 4.29
CA PHE A 153 -7.56 6.97 3.50
C PHE A 153 -8.96 7.03 4.12
N ARG A 154 -9.07 6.94 5.45
CA ARG A 154 -10.35 7.07 6.16
C ARG A 154 -10.98 8.45 5.93
N ARG A 155 -10.21 9.54 6.06
CA ARG A 155 -10.70 10.91 5.81
C ARG A 155 -11.14 11.11 4.35
N GLU A 156 -10.35 10.62 3.40
CA GLU A 156 -10.68 10.74 1.97
C GLU A 156 -11.94 9.93 1.62
N SER A 157 -12.09 8.74 2.19
CA SER A 157 -13.29 7.90 2.05
C SER A 157 -14.54 8.58 2.62
N GLU A 158 -14.42 9.21 3.79
CA GLU A 158 -15.53 9.94 4.40
C GLU A 158 -15.96 11.14 3.56
N LYS A 159 -15.00 11.94 3.08
CA LYS A 159 -15.28 13.05 2.16
C LYS A 159 -15.96 12.58 0.88
N ALA A 160 -15.52 11.46 0.30
CA ALA A 160 -16.13 10.88 -0.88
C ALA A 160 -17.58 10.45 -0.62
N ARG A 161 -17.86 9.85 0.55
CA ARG A 161 -19.23 9.48 0.96
C ARG A 161 -20.14 10.70 1.14
N GLN A 162 -19.63 11.76 1.77
CA GLN A 162 -20.39 13.01 1.93
C GLN A 162 -20.72 13.66 0.59
N LEU A 163 -19.75 13.75 -0.32
CA LEU A 163 -19.97 14.28 -1.66
C LEU A 163 -20.96 13.43 -2.45
N ALA A 164 -20.91 12.10 -2.33
CA ALA A 164 -21.86 11.21 -2.99
C ALA A 164 -23.30 11.45 -2.52
N ARG A 165 -23.52 11.64 -1.20
CA ARG A 165 -24.84 11.97 -0.66
C ARG A 165 -25.36 13.32 -1.13
N ARG A 166 -24.50 14.34 -1.20
CA ARG A 166 -24.86 15.66 -1.72
C ARG A 166 -25.25 15.60 -3.19
N LEU A 167 -24.49 14.84 -3.98
CA LEU A 167 -24.78 14.64 -5.40
C LEU A 167 -26.13 13.94 -5.59
N GLU A 168 -26.43 12.89 -4.82
CA GLU A 168 -27.75 12.23 -4.86
C GLU A 168 -28.90 13.18 -4.48
N ALA A 169 -28.70 14.05 -3.48
CA ALA A 169 -29.69 15.04 -3.10
C ALA A 169 -29.94 16.07 -4.22
N GLN A 170 -28.86 16.55 -4.85
CA GLN A 170 -28.95 17.47 -5.99
C GLN A 170 -29.60 16.82 -7.22
N GLU A 171 -29.34 15.54 -7.47
CA GLU A 171 -30.00 14.79 -8.57
C GLU A 171 -31.53 14.74 -8.37
N LYS A 172 -32.00 14.48 -7.15
CA LYS A 172 -33.44 14.49 -6.81
C LYS A 172 -34.06 15.88 -6.92
N GLU A 173 -33.33 16.92 -6.53
CA GLU A 173 -33.77 18.31 -6.68
C GLU A 173 -33.93 18.68 -8.17
N ILE A 174 -32.95 18.32 -9.00
CA ILE A 174 -33.01 18.52 -10.46
C ILE A 174 -34.20 17.78 -11.06
N GLU A 175 -34.48 16.55 -10.64
CA GLU A 175 -35.62 15.77 -11.10
C GLU A 175 -36.96 16.45 -10.74
N THR A 176 -37.07 16.95 -9.52
CA THR A 176 -38.25 17.69 -9.06
C THR A 176 -38.45 18.98 -9.86
N LEU A 177 -37.38 19.76 -10.06
CA LEU A 177 -37.43 21.00 -10.84
C LEU A 177 -37.80 20.74 -12.30
N LYS A 178 -37.28 19.67 -12.90
CA LYS A 178 -37.66 19.26 -14.27
C LYS A 178 -39.15 18.97 -14.38
N PHE A 179 -39.72 18.26 -13.41
CA PHE A 179 -41.16 17.99 -13.37
C PHE A 179 -41.97 19.30 -13.27
N GLN A 180 -41.56 20.21 -12.39
CA GLN A 180 -42.24 21.51 -12.24
C GLN A 180 -42.18 22.36 -13.52
N ILE A 181 -41.03 22.37 -14.20
CA ILE A 181 -40.88 23.07 -15.49
C ILE A 181 -41.85 22.48 -16.53
N GLN A 182 -41.95 21.15 -16.63
CA GLN A 182 -42.87 20.49 -17.56
C GLN A 182 -44.34 20.85 -17.29
N GLU A 183 -44.75 20.92 -16.03
CA GLU A 183 -46.11 21.34 -15.67
C GLU A 183 -46.36 22.82 -16.05
N LEU A 184 -45.37 23.70 -15.84
CA LEU A 184 -45.48 25.10 -16.24
C LEU A 184 -45.53 25.27 -17.77
N GLU A 185 -44.73 24.50 -18.51
CA GLU A 185 -44.75 24.47 -19.98
C GLU A 185 -46.15 24.07 -20.49
N LYS A 186 -46.76 23.05 -19.89
CA LYS A 186 -48.12 22.62 -20.24
C LYS A 186 -49.16 23.71 -19.98
N ILE A 187 -49.12 24.38 -18.83
CA ILE A 187 -50.02 25.50 -18.52
C ILE A 187 -49.84 26.63 -19.53
N HIS A 188 -48.59 26.92 -19.90
CA HIS A 188 -48.28 27.96 -20.89
C HIS A 188 -48.86 27.62 -22.27
N GLU A 189 -48.67 26.39 -22.76
CA GLU A 189 -49.24 25.92 -24.03
C GLU A 189 -50.78 26.01 -24.04
N GLU A 190 -51.44 25.61 -22.94
CA GLU A 190 -52.89 25.73 -22.79
C GLU A 190 -53.33 27.21 -22.88
N THR A 191 -52.61 28.10 -22.20
CA THR A 191 -52.92 29.54 -22.19
C THR A 191 -52.72 30.19 -23.57
N GLU A 192 -51.67 29.83 -24.31
CA GLU A 192 -51.43 30.34 -25.67
C GLU A 192 -52.45 29.81 -26.69
N SER A 193 -53.05 28.65 -26.44
CA SER A 193 -54.07 28.07 -27.32
C SER A 193 -55.47 28.68 -27.14
N MET A 194 -55.78 29.26 -25.97
CA MET A 194 -57.08 29.86 -25.66
C MET A 194 -57.49 31.06 -26.55
N PRO A 195 -56.62 32.04 -26.87
CA PRO A 195 -56.96 33.15 -27.77
C PRO A 195 -57.44 32.67 -29.15
N LYS A 196 -56.79 31.66 -29.72
CA LYS A 196 -57.14 31.09 -31.04
C LYS A 196 -58.52 30.43 -31.04
N ALA A 197 -58.97 29.91 -29.89
CA ALA A 197 -60.28 29.28 -29.75
C ALA A 197 -61.43 30.31 -29.55
N LEU A 198 -61.10 31.53 -29.14
CA LEU A 198 -62.05 32.64 -28.96
C LEU A 198 -62.26 33.42 -30.27
N GLU A 199 -61.21 33.65 -31.07
CA GLU A 199 -61.34 34.26 -32.41
C GLU A 199 -62.24 33.42 -33.35
N LEU A 200 -62.19 32.08 -33.27
CA LEU A 200 -63.05 31.18 -34.05
C LEU A 200 -64.53 31.20 -33.64
N LYS A 201 -64.89 31.82 -32.51
CA LYS A 201 -66.28 31.93 -32.04
C LYS A 201 -66.92 33.28 -32.37
N GLU A 202 -66.14 34.31 -32.69
CA GLU A 202 -66.67 35.63 -33.08
C GLU A 202 -67.08 35.70 -34.56
N ASP A 203 -66.65 34.74 -35.40
CA ASP A 203 -67.01 34.63 -36.83
C ASP A 203 -68.27 33.77 -37.11
N ARG A 204 -69.13 33.52 -36.11
CA ARG A 204 -70.44 32.83 -36.29
C ARG A 204 -71.60 33.69 -35.84
#